data_AF-A0A2N8MAK6-F1
#
_entry.id   AF-A0A2N8MAK6-F1
#
_cell.length_a   1.000
_cell.length_b   1.000
_cell.length_c   1.000
_cell.angle_alpha   90.00
_cell.angle_beta   90.00
_cell.angle_gamma   90.00
#
_symmetry.space_group_name_H-M   'P 1'
#
loop_
_entity.id
_entity.type
_entity.pdbx_description
1 polymer ?
#
loop_
_entity_poly.entity_id
_entity_poly.type
_entity_poly.pdbx_seq_one_letter_code
_entity_poly.pdbx_strand_id
1 'polypeptide(L)'
;MRIFEAQHNLPWVIEGAAVAVSIVCFAIDDDASAATSTLDGRPVRAIRSDLRDADLPFDLRNLRFLAENRGIAFQGVKVAGRRADDDDEQDEEEKGFVVEHATAELLLNAGGNPNGRPNTDVVRRYWSGDEALGRPRDRFVIDFGLTATQAQAQAYAAPYAHLERIVQNRREGNREGRAAARWWLHQRPRRAMREAIAGLERFLVTVEVAKHRSFRWAPAGVVPSGSLVVFA
;
A
#
# COMPACT_ATOMS: atom_id res chain seq x y z
N MET A 1 32.31 -3.97 8.12
CA MET A 1 31.97 -2.53 8.09
C MET A 1 31.12 -2.27 9.33
N ARG A 2 31.52 -1.30 10.16
CA ARG A 2 30.90 -0.98 11.46
C ARG A 2 30.39 0.45 11.48
N ILE A 3 29.32 0.71 12.23
CA ILE A 3 28.87 2.06 12.56
C ILE A 3 29.63 2.49 13.81
N PHE A 4 30.30 3.63 13.75
CA PHE A 4 31.09 4.14 14.87
C PHE A 4 30.57 5.48 15.40
N GLU A 5 29.74 6.20 14.64
CA GLU A 5 29.04 7.36 15.16
C GLU A 5 27.60 7.37 14.65
N ALA A 6 26.65 7.65 15.54
CA ALA A 6 25.28 7.94 15.15
C ALA A 6 24.70 9.05 16.04
N GLN A 7 23.99 9.98 15.40
CA GLN A 7 23.33 11.11 16.04
C GLN A 7 21.90 11.15 15.51
N HIS A 8 20.89 11.08 16.38
CA HIS A 8 19.51 11.00 15.96
C HIS A 8 18.90 12.37 15.65
N ASN A 9 19.17 13.37 16.48
CA ASN A 9 18.52 14.69 16.39
C ASN A 9 19.49 15.81 16.78
N LEU A 10 20.41 16.17 15.89
CA LEU A 10 21.22 17.36 16.04
C LEU A 10 20.42 18.60 15.62
N PRO A 11 20.47 19.69 16.41
CA PRO A 11 19.85 20.94 16.03
C PRO A 11 20.57 21.53 14.81
N TRP A 12 19.79 22.08 13.88
CA TRP A 12 20.36 22.89 12.81
C TRP A 12 20.95 24.19 13.37
N VAL A 13 22.18 24.51 12.99
CA VAL A 13 22.96 25.59 13.59
C VAL A 13 22.66 26.98 13.02
N ILE A 14 21.97 27.08 11.87
CA ILE A 14 21.63 28.36 11.24
C ILE A 14 20.23 28.80 11.67
N GLU A 15 20.13 30.03 12.19
CA GLU A 15 18.83 30.65 12.51
C GLU A 15 17.97 30.79 11.26
N GLY A 16 16.70 30.35 11.35
CA GLY A 16 15.71 30.49 10.27
C GLY A 16 15.13 29.18 9.73
N ALA A 17 15.62 28.01 10.16
CA ALA A 17 15.05 26.71 9.78
C ALA A 17 14.89 25.77 11.00
N ALA A 18 13.68 25.26 11.22
CA ALA A 18 13.37 24.29 12.27
C ALA A 18 13.62 22.85 11.75
N VAL A 19 14.89 22.51 11.55
CA VAL A 19 15.33 21.20 11.01
C VAL A 19 16.14 20.46 12.07
N ALA A 20 15.89 19.16 12.20
CA ALA A 20 16.74 18.24 12.95
C ALA A 20 17.53 17.38 11.96
N VAL A 21 18.81 17.18 12.22
CA VAL A 21 19.71 16.39 11.37
C VAL A 21 20.10 15.10 12.09
N SER A 22 20.06 13.99 11.37
CA SER A 22 20.65 12.74 11.82
C SER A 22 21.97 12.50 11.08
N ILE A 23 23.00 12.04 11.79
CA ILE A 23 24.31 11.68 11.21
C ILE A 23 24.58 10.21 11.50
N VAL A 24 25.10 9.47 10.51
CA VAL A 24 25.56 8.10 10.69
C VAL A 24 26.92 7.96 10.00
N CYS A 25 27.94 7.61 10.76
CA CYS A 25 29.30 7.38 10.27
C CYS A 25 29.64 5.89 10.38
N PHE A 26 30.18 5.34 9.30
CA PHE A 26 30.60 3.95 9.23
C PHE A 26 31.98 3.83 8.61
N ALA A 27 32.71 2.79 9.00
CA ALA A 27 34.04 2.49 8.51
C ALA A 27 34.23 0.99 8.30
N ILE A 28 35.26 0.60 7.58
CA ILE A 28 35.71 -0.80 7.56
C ILE A 28 36.20 -1.22 8.96
N ASP A 29 36.15 -2.51 9.30
CA ASP A 29 36.22 -2.94 10.70
C ASP A 29 37.56 -2.64 11.40
N ASP A 30 38.64 -2.52 10.63
CA ASP A 30 40.00 -2.24 11.10
C ASP A 30 40.44 -0.77 10.94
N ASP A 31 39.51 0.14 10.64
CA ASP A 31 39.83 1.56 10.50
C ASP A 31 40.10 2.20 11.88
N ALA A 32 41.29 2.78 12.04
CA ALA A 32 41.70 3.44 13.28
C ALA A 32 40.81 4.64 13.65
N SER A 33 40.20 5.31 12.65
CA SER A 33 39.25 6.41 12.88
C SER A 33 37.95 5.96 13.55
N ALA A 34 37.65 4.66 13.50
CA ALA A 34 36.50 4.03 14.11
C ALA A 34 36.86 3.26 15.40
N ALA A 35 37.99 3.55 16.06
CA ALA A 35 38.41 2.81 17.26
C ALA A 35 37.35 2.82 18.38
N THR A 36 36.66 3.94 18.56
CA THR A 36 35.57 4.12 19.54
C THR A 36 34.21 4.24 18.86
N SER A 37 33.13 3.98 19.60
CA SER A 37 31.78 4.19 19.09
C SER A 37 30.97 5.13 19.95
N THR A 38 30.22 6.03 19.30
CA THR A 38 29.51 7.14 19.95
C THR A 38 28.07 7.24 19.45
N LEU A 39 27.10 7.17 20.35
CA LEU A 39 25.67 7.28 20.05
C LEU A 39 25.09 8.49 20.78
N ASP A 40 24.56 9.46 20.04
CA ASP A 40 24.04 10.73 20.58
C ASP A 40 25.04 11.42 21.53
N GLY A 41 26.32 11.40 21.15
CA GLY A 41 27.42 11.96 21.93
C GLY A 41 27.87 11.13 23.14
N ARG A 42 27.27 9.94 23.37
CA ARG A 42 27.66 9.04 24.47
C ARG A 42 28.53 7.89 23.96
N PRO A 43 29.63 7.54 24.64
CA PRO A 43 30.42 6.38 24.28
C PRO A 43 29.60 5.09 24.49
N VAL A 44 29.61 4.21 23.49
CA VAL A 44 28.95 2.91 23.49
C VAL A 44 29.92 1.84 22.99
N ARG A 45 29.70 0.59 23.38
CA ARG A 45 30.58 -0.51 22.94
C ARG A 45 30.49 -0.76 21.44
N ALA A 46 29.28 -0.69 20.88
CA ALA A 46 29.02 -0.81 19.46
C ALA A 46 27.64 -0.24 19.12
N ILE A 47 27.48 0.21 17.86
CA ILE A 47 26.20 0.67 17.33
C ILE A 47 25.68 -0.38 16.35
N ARG A 48 24.46 -0.84 16.57
CA ARG A 48 23.80 -1.83 15.71
C ARG A 48 23.23 -1.17 14.45
N SER A 49 22.86 -1.99 13.47
CA SER A 49 22.25 -1.51 12.21
C SER A 49 20.88 -0.85 12.40
N ASP A 50 20.24 -1.00 13.55
CA ASP A 50 19.03 -0.25 13.95
C ASP A 50 19.33 1.08 14.66
N LEU A 51 20.59 1.55 14.58
CA LEU A 51 21.11 2.78 15.21
C LEU A 51 20.93 2.82 16.74
N ARG A 52 21.00 1.66 17.38
CA ARG A 52 20.92 1.54 18.84
C ARG A 52 22.20 0.98 19.42
N ASP A 53 22.39 1.30 20.70
CA ASP A 53 23.45 0.71 21.52
C ASP A 53 23.31 -0.82 21.54
N ALA A 54 24.43 -1.50 21.27
CA ALA A 54 24.52 -2.95 21.29
C ALA A 54 24.31 -3.56 22.68
N ASP A 55 24.45 -2.77 23.75
CA ASP A 55 24.31 -3.24 25.13
C ASP A 55 22.88 -3.12 25.66
N LEU A 56 21.92 -2.66 24.84
CA LEU A 56 20.50 -2.72 25.20
C LEU A 56 20.06 -4.18 25.42
N PRO A 57 19.20 -4.45 26.43
CA PRO A 57 18.76 -5.81 26.77
C PRO A 57 17.82 -6.43 25.72
N PHE A 58 17.49 -5.69 24.66
CA PHE A 58 16.65 -6.14 23.56
C PHE A 58 17.29 -5.80 22.21
N ASP A 59 17.03 -6.64 21.21
CA ASP A 59 17.45 -6.43 19.83
C ASP A 59 16.23 -6.40 18.91
N LEU A 60 15.90 -5.22 18.37
CA LEU A 60 14.73 -5.09 17.50
C LEU A 60 14.90 -5.84 16.16
N ARG A 61 16.14 -6.18 15.79
CA ARG A 61 16.44 -6.95 14.58
C ARG A 61 16.05 -8.42 14.73
N ASN A 62 15.87 -8.89 15.97
CA ASN A 62 15.48 -10.26 16.31
C ASN A 62 14.02 -10.35 16.78
N LEU A 63 13.20 -9.33 16.54
CA LEU A 63 11.78 -9.38 16.88
C LEU A 63 11.10 -10.53 16.14
N ARG A 64 10.36 -11.33 16.89
CA ARG A 64 9.49 -12.36 16.34
C ARG A 64 8.09 -11.79 16.17
N PHE A 65 7.41 -12.21 15.12
CA PHE A 65 5.99 -11.94 14.99
C PHE A 65 5.22 -12.60 16.13
N LEU A 66 4.37 -11.84 16.79
CA LEU A 66 3.40 -12.36 17.75
C LEU A 66 2.36 -13.17 16.97
N ALA A 67 2.14 -14.42 17.37
CA ALA A 67 1.19 -15.31 16.70
C ALA A 67 -0.23 -14.78 16.83
N GLU A 68 -0.50 -14.10 17.93
CA GLU A 68 -1.73 -13.41 18.30
C GLU A 68 -2.09 -12.31 17.29
N ASN A 69 -1.10 -11.69 16.63
CA ASN A 69 -1.36 -10.63 15.64
C ASN A 69 -1.75 -11.18 14.25
N ARG A 70 -1.69 -12.50 14.04
CA ARG A 70 -1.99 -13.09 12.74
C ARG A 70 -3.48 -13.03 12.46
N GLY A 71 -3.83 -12.62 11.24
CA GLY A 71 -5.21 -12.62 10.79
C GLY A 71 -6.08 -11.49 11.38
N ILE A 72 -5.49 -10.52 12.09
CA ILE A 72 -6.21 -9.39 12.67
C ILE A 72 -6.22 -8.17 11.73
N ALA A 73 -5.06 -7.83 11.16
CA ALA A 73 -4.88 -6.62 10.38
C ALA A 73 -4.31 -6.93 9.00
N PHE A 74 -4.87 -6.28 7.97
CA PHE A 74 -4.54 -6.54 6.58
C PHE A 74 -4.40 -5.22 5.80
N GLN A 75 -3.43 -5.13 4.90
CA GLN A 75 -3.39 -4.03 3.93
C GLN A 75 -4.45 -4.24 2.85
N GLY A 76 -5.09 -3.15 2.40
CA GLY A 76 -6.03 -3.17 1.28
C GLY A 76 -5.41 -3.49 -0.08
N VAL A 77 -6.26 -3.45 -1.11
CA VAL A 77 -5.92 -3.90 -2.47
C VAL A 77 -4.97 -2.93 -3.17
N LYS A 78 -4.01 -3.44 -3.94
CA LYS A 78 -3.22 -2.62 -4.87
C LYS A 78 -3.69 -2.91 -6.28
N VAL A 79 -4.37 -1.93 -6.89
CA VAL A 79 -4.98 -2.08 -8.22
C VAL A 79 -3.92 -2.09 -9.32
N ALA A 80 -2.96 -1.15 -9.24
CA ALA A 80 -1.83 -0.99 -10.15
C ALA A 80 -0.49 -1.18 -9.42
N GLY A 81 0.56 -1.50 -10.18
CA GLY A 81 1.93 -1.63 -9.67
C GLY A 81 2.76 -0.38 -9.83
N ARG A 82 3.72 -0.17 -8.92
CA ARG A 82 4.75 0.86 -9.08
C ARG A 82 5.72 0.40 -10.18
N ARG A 83 5.87 1.18 -11.24
CA ARG A 83 6.99 1.03 -12.18
C ARG A 83 8.25 1.61 -11.54
N ALA A 84 9.40 0.99 -11.81
CA ALA A 84 10.67 1.33 -11.16
C ALA A 84 11.17 2.74 -11.52
N ASP A 85 10.70 3.28 -12.65
CA ASP A 85 11.28 4.48 -13.28
C ASP A 85 10.32 5.68 -13.29
N ASP A 86 9.10 5.52 -12.75
CA ASP A 86 8.03 6.52 -12.86
C ASP A 86 7.77 7.18 -11.50
N ASP A 87 8.45 8.31 -11.25
CA ASP A 87 8.17 9.18 -10.10
C ASP A 87 6.86 9.98 -10.27
N ASP A 88 6.30 10.08 -11.49
CA ASP A 88 5.07 10.86 -11.78
C ASP A 88 4.00 10.13 -12.64
N GLU A 89 4.25 8.93 -13.19
CA GLU A 89 3.28 8.22 -14.08
C GLU A 89 2.41 7.16 -13.39
N GLN A 90 2.34 7.17 -12.05
CA GLN A 90 1.53 6.22 -11.26
C GLN A 90 0.01 6.36 -11.49
N ASP A 91 -0.38 7.33 -12.31
CA ASP A 91 -1.71 7.89 -12.39
C ASP A 91 -2.62 7.16 -13.39
N GLU A 92 -2.12 6.70 -14.53
CA GLU A 92 -3.02 6.35 -15.62
C GLU A 92 -3.52 4.90 -15.61
N GLU A 93 -2.69 3.95 -15.14
CA GLU A 93 -3.14 2.55 -14.94
C GLU A 93 -4.13 2.47 -13.77
N GLU A 94 -3.85 3.18 -12.69
CA GLU A 94 -4.79 3.31 -11.58
C GLU A 94 -6.10 3.94 -12.04
N LYS A 95 -6.07 4.99 -12.89
CA LYS A 95 -7.28 5.57 -13.52
C LYS A 95 -8.08 4.58 -14.39
N GLY A 96 -7.48 3.46 -14.81
CA GLY A 96 -8.21 2.40 -15.50
C GLY A 96 -9.06 1.56 -14.55
N PHE A 97 -8.56 1.27 -13.35
CA PHE A 97 -9.28 0.50 -12.34
C PHE A 97 -10.16 1.37 -11.46
N VAL A 98 -9.66 2.53 -11.05
CA VAL A 98 -10.30 3.47 -10.13
C VAL A 98 -10.90 4.60 -10.95
N VAL A 99 -12.21 4.73 -10.88
CA VAL A 99 -12.99 5.66 -11.69
C VAL A 99 -13.77 6.62 -10.82
N GLU A 100 -13.97 7.83 -11.31
CA GLU A 100 -14.81 8.85 -10.68
C GLU A 100 -16.30 8.50 -10.83
N HIS A 101 -17.13 9.11 -9.98
CA HIS A 101 -18.58 8.86 -9.90
C HIS A 101 -19.27 8.86 -11.27
N ALA A 102 -19.01 9.86 -12.11
CA ALA A 102 -19.65 10.00 -13.42
C ALA A 102 -19.34 8.80 -14.35
N THR A 103 -18.10 8.30 -14.35
CA THR A 103 -17.73 7.11 -15.11
C THR A 103 -18.34 5.86 -14.48
N ALA A 104 -18.36 5.76 -13.15
CA ALA A 104 -18.99 4.66 -12.45
C ALA A 104 -20.49 4.54 -12.78
N GLU A 105 -21.22 5.66 -12.83
CA GLU A 105 -22.64 5.69 -13.21
C GLU A 105 -22.87 5.17 -14.63
N LEU A 106 -22.04 5.59 -15.60
CA LEU A 106 -22.12 5.08 -16.96
C LEU A 106 -21.91 3.56 -17.01
N LEU A 107 -20.93 3.04 -16.26
CA LEU A 107 -20.66 1.60 -16.20
C LEU A 107 -21.79 0.84 -15.49
N LEU A 108 -22.32 1.38 -14.39
CA LEU A 108 -23.39 0.75 -13.61
C LEU A 108 -24.70 0.69 -14.38
N ASN A 109 -25.00 1.72 -15.18
CA ASN A 109 -26.21 1.79 -16.00
C ASN A 109 -26.09 1.06 -17.35
N ALA A 110 -24.89 0.61 -17.73
CA ALA A 110 -24.70 -0.21 -18.92
C ALA A 110 -25.35 -1.59 -18.72
N GLY A 111 -26.35 -1.89 -19.55
CA GLY A 111 -27.02 -3.20 -19.59
C GLY A 111 -26.43 -4.16 -20.63
N GLY A 112 -27.01 -5.36 -20.73
CA GLY A 112 -26.69 -6.30 -21.81
C GLY A 112 -25.44 -7.15 -21.59
N ASN A 113 -25.02 -7.35 -20.35
CA ASN A 113 -23.92 -8.25 -20.03
C ASN A 113 -24.22 -9.68 -20.52
N PRO A 114 -23.30 -10.35 -21.26
CA PRO A 114 -23.49 -11.71 -21.75
C PRO A 114 -23.82 -12.75 -20.67
N ASN A 115 -23.40 -12.54 -19.42
CA ASN A 115 -23.71 -13.42 -18.29
C ASN A 115 -25.07 -13.11 -17.62
N GLY A 116 -25.81 -12.10 -18.06
CA GLY A 116 -27.07 -11.66 -17.46
C GLY A 116 -26.94 -11.04 -16.06
N ARG A 117 -25.72 -10.79 -15.58
CA ARG A 117 -25.45 -10.23 -14.25
C ARG A 117 -25.29 -8.71 -14.29
N PRO A 118 -25.63 -7.98 -13.21
CA PRO A 118 -25.46 -6.54 -13.17
C PRO A 118 -24.00 -6.12 -12.96
N ASN A 119 -23.62 -4.94 -13.48
CA ASN A 119 -22.28 -4.39 -13.26
C ASN A 119 -21.98 -4.03 -11.80
N THR A 120 -23.00 -3.94 -10.94
CA THR A 120 -22.84 -3.78 -9.48
C THR A 120 -22.05 -4.92 -8.82
N ASP A 121 -21.90 -6.06 -9.51
CA ASP A 121 -21.09 -7.16 -9.02
C ASP A 121 -19.60 -6.83 -8.99
N VAL A 122 -19.13 -6.02 -9.95
CA VAL A 122 -17.71 -5.73 -10.21
C VAL A 122 -17.35 -4.26 -10.08
N VAL A 123 -18.31 -3.33 -10.19
CA VAL A 123 -18.10 -1.91 -9.93
C VAL A 123 -18.47 -1.60 -8.49
N ARG A 124 -17.48 -1.35 -7.65
CA ARG A 124 -17.64 -1.23 -6.18
C ARG A 124 -17.14 0.11 -5.68
N ARG A 125 -17.69 0.61 -4.56
CA ARG A 125 -17.14 1.80 -3.89
C ARG A 125 -15.70 1.55 -3.48
N TYR A 126 -14.83 2.52 -3.70
CA TYR A 126 -13.41 2.43 -3.40
C TYR A 126 -13.04 3.43 -2.31
N TRP A 127 -12.45 2.95 -1.22
CA TRP A 127 -12.01 3.81 -0.12
C TRP A 127 -10.50 3.85 -0.03
N SER A 128 -9.96 5.06 -0.04
CA SER A 128 -8.57 5.34 0.28
C SER A 128 -8.45 6.11 1.59
N GLY A 129 -7.25 6.63 1.87
CA GLY A 129 -7.03 7.52 3.00
C GLY A 129 -7.97 8.73 3.05
N ASP A 130 -8.28 9.34 1.91
CA ASP A 130 -9.19 10.50 1.87
C ASP A 130 -10.61 10.13 2.30
N GLU A 131 -11.17 9.06 1.76
CA GLU A 131 -12.49 8.56 2.15
C GLU A 131 -12.49 8.14 3.63
N ALA A 132 -11.45 7.44 4.11
CA ALA A 132 -11.34 7.06 5.51
C ALA A 132 -11.25 8.28 6.46
N LEU A 133 -10.65 9.39 6.02
CA LEU A 133 -10.53 10.64 6.78
C LEU A 133 -11.74 11.58 6.64
N GLY A 134 -12.80 11.17 5.94
CA GLY A 134 -14.00 11.99 5.82
C GLY A 134 -13.97 12.99 4.67
N ARG A 135 -13.07 12.81 3.70
CA ARG A 135 -13.03 13.57 2.44
C ARG A 135 -13.63 12.70 1.34
N PRO A 136 -14.95 12.77 1.10
CA PRO A 136 -15.58 11.94 0.08
C PRO A 136 -15.07 12.36 -1.31
N ARG A 137 -14.42 11.45 -2.03
CA ARG A 137 -14.20 11.59 -3.48
C ARG A 137 -15.21 10.80 -4.32
N ASP A 138 -16.03 9.96 -3.68
CA ASP A 138 -17.02 9.09 -4.35
C ASP A 138 -16.44 8.29 -5.53
N ARG A 139 -15.24 7.73 -5.31
CA ARG A 139 -14.57 6.87 -6.27
C ARG A 139 -15.08 5.44 -6.21
N PHE A 140 -14.97 4.79 -7.36
CA PHE A 140 -15.32 3.39 -7.55
C PHE A 140 -14.13 2.64 -8.13
N VAL A 141 -14.14 1.33 -7.98
CA VAL A 141 -13.14 0.44 -8.54
C VAL A 141 -13.83 -0.65 -9.35
N ILE A 142 -13.24 -1.00 -10.49
CA ILE A 142 -13.58 -2.21 -11.24
C ILE A 142 -12.77 -3.37 -10.65
N ASP A 143 -13.47 -4.35 -10.09
CA ASP A 143 -12.91 -5.46 -9.33
C ASP A 143 -13.58 -6.78 -9.74
N PHE A 144 -12.87 -7.54 -10.57
CA PHE A 144 -13.29 -8.90 -10.95
C PHE A 144 -12.96 -9.97 -9.89
N GLY A 145 -12.42 -9.56 -8.74
CA GLY A 145 -12.09 -10.46 -7.64
C GLY A 145 -10.71 -11.11 -7.77
N LEU A 146 -10.55 -12.29 -7.16
CA LEU A 146 -9.23 -12.93 -6.96
C LEU A 146 -8.77 -13.76 -8.16
N THR A 147 -9.71 -14.40 -8.87
CA THR A 147 -9.40 -15.51 -9.78
C THR A 147 -10.25 -15.49 -11.04
N ALA A 148 -10.96 -14.40 -11.34
CA ALA A 148 -11.75 -14.33 -12.56
C ALA A 148 -10.88 -14.61 -13.78
N THR A 149 -11.33 -15.53 -14.62
CA THR A 149 -10.74 -15.75 -15.94
C THR A 149 -11.03 -14.56 -16.85
N GLN A 150 -10.29 -14.40 -17.94
CA GLN A 150 -10.54 -13.33 -18.89
C GLN A 150 -11.97 -13.39 -19.44
N ALA A 151 -12.46 -14.59 -19.77
CA ALA A 151 -13.82 -14.80 -20.25
C ALA A 151 -14.88 -14.39 -19.21
N GLN A 152 -14.64 -14.66 -17.92
CA GLN A 152 -15.55 -14.22 -16.85
C GLN A 152 -15.53 -12.69 -16.69
N ALA A 153 -14.38 -12.05 -16.86
CA ALA A 153 -14.27 -10.60 -16.84
C ALA A 153 -14.95 -9.97 -18.06
N GLN A 154 -14.71 -10.49 -19.27
CA GLN A 154 -15.34 -10.09 -20.53
C GLN A 154 -16.87 -10.16 -20.51
N ALA A 155 -17.43 -11.08 -19.71
CA ALA A 155 -18.86 -11.18 -19.54
C ALA A 155 -19.50 -9.97 -18.82
N TYR A 156 -18.69 -9.08 -18.21
CA TYR A 156 -19.09 -7.74 -17.82
C TYR A 156 -18.61 -6.75 -18.87
N ALA A 157 -19.38 -6.62 -19.96
CA ALA A 157 -18.92 -6.05 -21.21
C ALA A 157 -18.38 -4.61 -21.06
N ALA A 158 -19.14 -3.73 -20.41
CA ALA A 158 -18.76 -2.33 -20.26
C ALA A 158 -17.55 -2.13 -19.30
N PRO A 159 -17.54 -2.71 -18.07
CA PRO A 159 -16.37 -2.62 -17.19
C PRO A 159 -15.10 -3.21 -17.81
N TYR A 160 -15.21 -4.35 -18.51
CA TYR A 160 -14.07 -4.98 -19.16
C TYR A 160 -13.52 -4.13 -20.32
N ALA A 161 -14.39 -3.64 -21.21
CA ALA A 161 -13.98 -2.77 -22.33
C ALA A 161 -13.33 -1.47 -21.84
N HIS A 162 -13.82 -0.91 -20.71
CA HIS A 162 -13.20 0.25 -20.08
C HIS A 162 -11.76 -0.04 -19.66
N LEU A 163 -11.54 -1.16 -18.97
CA LEU A 163 -10.20 -1.58 -18.56
C LEU A 163 -9.31 -1.92 -19.76
N GLU A 164 -9.83 -2.59 -20.76
CA GLU A 164 -9.10 -2.97 -21.96
C GLU A 164 -8.48 -1.76 -22.66
N ARG A 165 -9.28 -0.70 -22.84
CA ARG A 165 -8.85 0.56 -23.48
C ARG A 165 -7.69 1.24 -22.76
N ILE A 166 -7.57 1.08 -21.44
CA ILE A 166 -6.65 1.87 -20.59
C ILE A 166 -5.47 1.04 -20.07
N VAL A 167 -5.74 -0.18 -19.62
CA VAL A 167 -4.81 -1.00 -18.82
C VAL A 167 -4.07 -2.01 -19.67
N GLN A 168 -4.70 -2.62 -20.68
CA GLN A 168 -4.11 -3.72 -21.45
C GLN A 168 -2.77 -3.30 -22.07
N ASN A 169 -2.78 -2.25 -22.90
CA ASN A 169 -1.59 -1.76 -23.61
C ASN A 169 -0.46 -1.36 -22.65
N ARG A 170 -0.78 -0.91 -21.43
CA ARG A 170 0.23 -0.48 -20.44
C ARG A 170 0.89 -1.65 -19.72
N ARG A 171 0.18 -2.77 -19.54
CA ARG A 171 0.72 -3.95 -18.87
C ARG A 171 1.49 -4.88 -19.81
N GLU A 172 1.29 -4.77 -21.13
CA GLU A 172 2.04 -5.53 -22.15
C GLU A 172 3.57 -5.23 -22.13
N GLY A 173 3.99 -4.05 -21.65
CA GLY A 173 5.42 -3.68 -21.55
C GLY A 173 6.10 -3.97 -20.21
N ASN A 174 5.37 -4.50 -19.20
CA ASN A 174 5.88 -4.57 -17.82
C ASN A 174 6.55 -5.93 -17.51
N ARG A 175 7.78 -5.92 -16.97
CA ARG A 175 8.61 -7.13 -16.72
C ARG A 175 8.06 -8.11 -15.67
N GLU A 176 7.05 -7.72 -14.88
CA GLU A 176 6.38 -8.62 -13.94
C GLU A 176 5.39 -9.56 -14.68
N GLY A 177 5.87 -10.71 -15.15
CA GLY A 177 5.12 -11.65 -16.01
C GLY A 177 3.77 -12.15 -15.50
N ARG A 178 3.41 -11.92 -14.22
CA ARG A 178 2.09 -12.25 -13.66
C ARG A 178 1.04 -11.15 -13.90
N ALA A 179 1.45 -9.88 -13.96
CA ALA A 179 0.55 -8.75 -14.21
C ALA A 179 0.19 -8.63 -15.70
N ALA A 180 1.13 -8.96 -16.61
CA ALA A 180 0.85 -9.02 -18.05
C ALA A 180 -0.14 -10.15 -18.41
N ALA A 181 0.03 -11.35 -17.82
CA ALA A 181 -0.81 -12.51 -18.13
C ALA A 181 -2.26 -12.42 -17.61
N ARG A 182 -2.51 -11.59 -16.59
CA ARG A 182 -3.84 -11.37 -15.99
C ARG A 182 -4.09 -9.89 -15.76
N TRP A 183 -3.90 -9.11 -16.82
CA TRP A 183 -3.90 -7.65 -16.75
C TRP A 183 -5.22 -7.05 -16.26
N TRP A 184 -6.35 -7.77 -16.37
CA TRP A 184 -7.67 -7.34 -15.86
C TRP A 184 -7.83 -7.50 -14.35
N LEU A 185 -6.90 -8.18 -13.65
CA LEU A 185 -6.94 -8.33 -12.19
C LEU A 185 -6.10 -7.27 -11.49
N HIS A 186 -6.44 -6.94 -10.25
CA HIS A 186 -5.61 -6.07 -9.40
C HIS A 186 -4.22 -6.67 -9.20
N GLN A 187 -3.18 -5.85 -9.15
CA GLN A 187 -1.80 -6.33 -8.92
C GLN A 187 -1.68 -7.12 -7.61
N ARG A 188 -2.34 -6.65 -6.54
CA ARG A 188 -2.45 -7.36 -5.26
C ARG A 188 -3.91 -7.35 -4.79
N PRO A 189 -4.67 -8.42 -5.07
CA PRO A 189 -6.11 -8.46 -4.75
C PRO A 189 -6.38 -8.87 -3.29
N ARG A 190 -5.35 -9.23 -2.50
CA ARG A 190 -5.42 -9.47 -1.03
C ARG A 190 -6.44 -10.53 -0.57
N ARG A 191 -6.20 -11.79 -0.95
CA ARG A 191 -7.03 -12.96 -0.55
C ARG A 191 -7.39 -12.99 0.93
N ALA A 192 -6.38 -12.99 1.82
CA ALA A 192 -6.61 -13.14 3.26
C ALA A 192 -7.49 -12.03 3.85
N MET A 193 -7.31 -10.78 3.40
CA MET A 193 -8.18 -9.67 3.79
C MET A 193 -9.63 -9.92 3.36
N ARG A 194 -9.83 -10.30 2.09
CA ARG A 194 -11.18 -10.54 1.54
C ARG A 194 -11.89 -11.66 2.28
N GLU A 195 -11.18 -12.75 2.57
CA GLU A 195 -11.69 -13.88 3.34
C GLU A 195 -12.10 -13.45 4.76
N ALA A 196 -11.30 -12.61 5.42
CA ALA A 196 -11.61 -12.10 6.75
C ALA A 196 -12.86 -11.20 6.79
N ILE A 197 -13.11 -10.40 5.74
CA ILE A 197 -14.25 -9.45 5.72
C ILE A 197 -15.53 -9.98 5.04
N ALA A 198 -15.49 -11.14 4.39
CA ALA A 198 -16.56 -11.60 3.48
C ALA A 198 -17.96 -11.74 4.12
N GLY A 199 -18.02 -11.93 5.45
CA GLY A 199 -19.28 -12.05 6.21
C GLY A 199 -19.62 -10.86 7.09
N LEU A 200 -18.83 -9.78 7.06
CA LEU A 200 -19.01 -8.63 7.94
C LEU A 200 -19.91 -7.58 7.28
N GLU A 201 -20.91 -7.07 8.02
CA GLU A 201 -21.72 -5.93 7.57
C GLU A 201 -20.93 -4.62 7.50
N ARG A 202 -19.85 -4.54 8.28
CA ARG A 202 -18.88 -3.45 8.31
C ARG A 202 -17.58 -3.93 8.92
N PHE A 203 -16.47 -3.31 8.54
CA PHE A 203 -15.14 -3.59 9.06
C PHE A 203 -14.43 -2.30 9.46
N LEU A 204 -13.46 -2.39 10.35
CA LEU A 204 -12.73 -1.22 10.83
C LEU A 204 -11.55 -0.95 9.89
N VAL A 205 -11.41 0.29 9.44
CA VAL A 205 -10.28 0.73 8.62
C VAL A 205 -9.54 1.85 9.28
N THR A 206 -8.29 1.98 8.91
CA THR A 206 -7.47 3.12 9.28
C THR A 206 -6.35 3.32 8.28
N VAL A 207 -5.97 4.57 8.07
CA VAL A 207 -4.96 4.97 7.09
C VAL A 207 -3.59 4.37 7.42
N GLU A 208 -2.87 3.89 6.41
CA GLU A 208 -1.53 3.28 6.54
C GLU A 208 -0.50 4.32 7.00
N VAL A 209 -0.61 5.55 6.48
CA VAL A 209 0.30 6.66 6.79
C VAL A 209 -0.51 7.85 7.26
N ALA A 210 -0.32 8.26 8.52
CA ALA A 210 -0.85 9.52 9.05
C ALA A 210 -0.07 9.98 10.29
N LYS A 211 -0.06 11.31 10.49
CA LYS A 211 0.49 11.94 11.70
C LYS A 211 -0.25 11.50 12.97
N HIS A 212 -1.58 11.31 12.87
CA HIS A 212 -2.43 10.83 13.95
C HIS A 212 -3.29 9.66 13.44
N ARG A 213 -3.40 8.59 14.22
CA ARG A 213 -4.17 7.40 13.85
C ARG A 213 -5.67 7.69 14.00
N SER A 214 -6.41 7.59 12.91
CA SER A 214 -7.87 7.67 12.89
C SER A 214 -8.46 6.33 12.50
N PHE A 215 -9.58 5.93 13.11
CA PHE A 215 -10.28 4.69 12.79
C PHE A 215 -11.68 5.02 12.30
N ARG A 216 -12.14 4.28 11.28
CA ARG A 216 -13.47 4.48 10.69
C ARG A 216 -14.10 3.13 10.35
N TRP A 217 -15.40 3.03 10.53
CA TRP A 217 -16.17 1.89 10.04
C TRP A 217 -16.43 2.04 8.53
N ALA A 218 -16.01 1.04 7.76
CA ALA A 218 -16.35 0.90 6.34
C ALA A 218 -17.51 -0.11 6.20
N PRO A 219 -18.55 0.22 5.42
CA PRO A 219 -19.65 -0.72 5.17
C PRO A 219 -19.21 -1.89 4.28
N ALA A 220 -19.95 -2.99 4.33
CA ALA A 220 -19.78 -4.13 3.45
C ALA A 220 -19.76 -3.72 1.96
N GLY A 221 -18.97 -4.45 1.16
CA GLY A 221 -18.88 -4.23 -0.29
C GLY A 221 -18.00 -3.05 -0.72
N VAL A 222 -17.51 -2.23 0.22
CA VAL A 222 -16.42 -1.27 -0.05
C VAL A 222 -15.11 -2.03 -0.27
N VAL A 223 -14.37 -1.62 -1.28
CA VAL A 223 -13.01 -2.12 -1.55
C VAL A 223 -12.00 -1.13 -0.96
N PRO A 224 -11.25 -1.52 0.10
CA PRO A 224 -10.23 -0.68 0.69
C PRO A 224 -8.95 -0.69 -0.15
N SER A 225 -8.40 0.50 -0.42
CA SER A 225 -7.15 0.67 -1.15
C SER A 225 -5.94 0.19 -0.35
N GLY A 226 -4.80 0.08 -1.03
CA GLY A 226 -3.52 -0.21 -0.43
C GLY A 226 -3.08 0.79 0.63
N SER A 227 -3.64 2.01 0.65
CA SER A 227 -3.37 3.04 1.67
C SER A 227 -4.19 2.88 2.94
N LEU A 228 -5.00 1.82 3.05
CA LEU A 228 -5.74 1.46 4.25
C LEU A 228 -5.26 0.15 4.86
N VAL A 229 -5.29 0.09 6.19
CA VAL A 229 -5.23 -1.12 6.99
C VAL A 229 -6.63 -1.46 7.46
N VAL A 230 -7.04 -2.69 7.21
CA VAL A 230 -8.34 -3.29 7.51
C VAL A 230 -8.18 -4.21 8.72
N PHE A 231 -9.11 -4.10 9.67
CA PHE A 231 -9.22 -5.00 10.81
C PHE A 231 -10.50 -5.83 10.68
N ALA A 232 -10.36 -7.14 10.84
CA ALA A 232 -11.42 -8.13 10.67
C ALA A 232 -11.21 -9.33 11.60
#